data_AF-D8U1V7-F1
#
_entry.id   AF-D8U1V7-F1
#
_cell.length_a   1.000
_cell.length_b   1.000
_cell.length_c   1.000
_cell.angle_alpha   90.00
_cell.angle_beta   90.00
_cell.angle_gamma   90.00
#
_symmetry.space_group_name_H-M   'P 1'
#
loop_
_entity.id
_entity.type
_entity.pdbx_description
1 polymer ?
#
loop_
_entity_poly.entity_id
_entity_poly.type
_entity_poly.pdbx_seq_one_letter_code
_entity_poly.pdbx_strand_id
1 'polypeptide(L)'
;MPVRRSLCLRCVLPILFYVLLLAAARVNRTKNGLRLVRGRGGIGRLEARVVPDFFLQTGYSQNGGWAPLCDDGSFDDQQALVFCKIMGYKFGRKHYRNGISTNGHDEPEPRPSPLGHLTCNPLDQSWPSFPVGKIDLPDSLDMKCLLFVSSCAGRRLVALQCSDKPLKPKPPPPPSPPTPRMRHAIKMIPLEDNLLAAWQPSGLLFSEPLRIELLVNTSTSTSTSSSYGADGVDAVANSKPGVAVWAPLCVSASQAEALKLLGSGQEVQVIANTSCHQYEDFPNSWFSWMVGKEQTPVNIPTDASPSDDKSPMFDPSLYTHWATVVGGAVEGRLSLQQMQLQVSTEPCETGLMFVATCDTLIV
;
A
#
# COMPACT_ATOMS: atom_id res chain seq x y z
N MET A 1 -48.27 42.26 -34.74
CA MET A 1 -47.04 42.69 -35.44
C MET A 1 -45.87 41.87 -34.93
N PRO A 2 -45.22 41.01 -35.73
CA PRO A 2 -44.12 40.19 -35.25
C PRO A 2 -42.80 40.98 -35.37
N VAL A 3 -42.15 41.21 -34.24
CA VAL A 3 -40.82 41.82 -34.16
C VAL A 3 -39.78 40.78 -34.57
N ARG A 4 -39.34 40.80 -35.83
CA ARG A 4 -38.19 40.01 -36.29
C ARG A 4 -36.92 40.56 -35.66
N ARG A 5 -36.44 39.93 -34.58
CA ARG A 5 -35.09 40.16 -34.05
C ARG A 5 -34.08 39.49 -34.98
N SER A 6 -33.46 40.28 -35.85
CA SER A 6 -32.37 39.84 -36.70
C SER A 6 -31.13 39.60 -35.83
N LEU A 7 -30.81 38.33 -35.54
CA LEU A 7 -29.59 37.97 -34.84
C LEU A 7 -28.39 38.42 -35.68
N CYS A 8 -27.55 39.30 -35.12
CA CYS A 8 -26.36 39.78 -35.81
C CYS A 8 -25.33 38.64 -35.92
N LEU A 9 -25.22 38.06 -37.12
CA LEU A 9 -24.32 36.93 -37.42
C LEU A 9 -22.85 37.26 -37.08
N ARG A 10 -22.46 38.55 -37.13
CA ARG A 10 -21.12 39.02 -36.75
C ARG A 10 -20.81 38.93 -35.25
N CYS A 11 -21.82 38.84 -34.39
CA CYS A 11 -21.62 38.68 -32.95
C CYS A 11 -21.51 37.20 -32.53
N VAL A 12 -22.05 36.27 -33.33
CA VAL A 12 -22.10 34.83 -32.98
C VAL A 12 -20.80 34.10 -33.34
N LEU A 13 -20.17 34.46 -34.46
CA LEU A 13 -18.93 33.85 -34.94
C LEU A 13 -17.75 33.89 -33.94
N PRO A 14 -17.41 35.01 -33.28
CA PRO A 14 -16.29 35.04 -32.34
C PRO A 14 -16.57 34.21 -31.08
N ILE A 15 -17.81 34.15 -30.62
CA ILE A 15 -18.20 33.33 -29.46
C ILE A 15 -18.08 31.84 -29.81
N LEU A 16 -18.56 31.43 -31.00
CA LEU A 16 -18.46 30.04 -31.45
C LEU A 16 -17.00 29.60 -31.63
N PHE A 17 -16.15 30.48 -32.18
CA PHE A 17 -14.71 30.23 -32.35
C PHE A 17 -13.98 30.10 -31.02
N TYR A 18 -14.33 30.94 -30.04
CA TYR A 18 -13.77 30.88 -28.69
C TYR A 18 -14.22 29.61 -27.93
N VAL A 19 -15.48 29.19 -28.09
CA VAL A 19 -16.00 27.92 -27.53
C VAL A 19 -15.33 26.71 -28.18
N LEU A 20 -15.12 26.72 -29.50
CA LEU A 20 -14.37 25.66 -30.22
C LEU A 20 -12.89 25.60 -29.81
N LEU A 21 -12.23 26.74 -29.60
CA LEU A 21 -10.87 26.81 -29.08
C LEU A 21 -10.76 26.30 -27.64
N LEU A 22 -11.73 26.63 -26.77
CA LEU A 22 -11.80 26.11 -25.41
C LEU A 22 -12.09 24.60 -25.36
N ALA A 23 -12.94 24.10 -26.27
CA ALA A 23 -13.20 22.67 -26.42
C ALA A 23 -11.96 21.92 -26.94
N ALA A 24 -11.24 22.49 -27.91
CA ALA A 24 -9.99 21.93 -28.42
C ALA A 24 -8.84 21.98 -27.39
N ALA A 25 -8.86 22.90 -26.42
CA ALA A 25 -7.84 22.99 -25.39
C ALA A 25 -7.90 21.88 -24.32
N ARG A 26 -8.99 21.09 -24.27
CA ARG A 26 -9.09 19.87 -23.45
C ARG A 26 -8.79 18.62 -24.27
N VAL A 27 -7.65 18.60 -24.96
CA VAL A 27 -7.12 17.33 -25.50
C VAL A 27 -6.66 16.48 -24.31
N ASN A 28 -7.55 15.66 -23.78
CA ASN A 28 -7.13 14.50 -23.00
C ASN A 28 -6.27 13.65 -23.95
N ARG A 29 -4.94 13.72 -23.78
CA ARG A 29 -4.00 12.90 -24.54
C ARG A 29 -4.12 11.47 -24.05
N THR A 30 -5.10 10.76 -24.58
CA THR A 30 -5.20 9.30 -24.49
C THR A 30 -4.21 8.71 -25.50
N LYS A 31 -3.24 7.93 -25.02
CA LYS A 31 -2.29 7.24 -25.89
C LYS A 31 -1.93 5.91 -25.26
N ASN A 32 -1.96 4.83 -26.05
CA ASN A 32 -1.50 3.50 -25.63
C ASN A 32 -2.15 3.04 -24.32
N GLY A 33 -3.47 3.18 -24.20
CA GLY A 33 -4.20 2.82 -22.97
C GLY A 33 -3.89 3.69 -21.75
N LEU A 34 -3.17 4.80 -21.88
CA LEU A 34 -2.86 5.72 -20.78
C LEU A 34 -3.44 7.11 -21.05
N ARG A 35 -3.81 7.82 -19.98
CA ARG A 35 -4.17 9.24 -20.05
C ARG A 35 -3.81 9.99 -18.78
N LEU A 36 -3.63 11.30 -18.93
CA LEU A 36 -3.52 12.24 -17.82
C LEU A 36 -4.82 13.04 -17.70
N VAL A 37 -5.44 13.04 -16.53
CA VAL A 37 -6.66 13.82 -16.25
C VAL A 37 -6.45 14.82 -15.12
N ARG A 38 -7.40 15.77 -14.95
CA ARG A 38 -7.43 16.77 -13.87
C ARG A 38 -6.18 17.65 -13.73
N GLY A 39 -5.32 17.68 -14.74
CA GLY A 39 -4.14 18.53 -14.80
C GLY A 39 -4.08 19.37 -16.07
N ARG A 40 -2.91 19.92 -16.37
CA ARG A 40 -2.68 20.78 -17.54
C ARG A 40 -1.34 20.45 -18.19
N GLY A 41 -1.34 20.38 -19.51
CA GLY A 41 -0.14 20.05 -20.28
C GLY A 41 0.31 18.61 -20.00
N GLY A 42 1.58 18.42 -19.67
CA GLY A 42 2.13 17.12 -19.29
C GLY A 42 1.93 16.74 -17.83
N ILE A 43 1.13 17.48 -17.06
CA ILE A 43 0.86 17.18 -15.65
C ILE A 43 -0.57 16.68 -15.51
N GLY A 44 -0.79 15.60 -14.77
CA GLY A 44 -2.12 15.13 -14.41
C GLY A 44 -2.12 13.81 -13.66
N ARG A 45 -3.31 13.39 -13.24
CA ARG A 45 -3.56 12.08 -12.64
C ARG A 45 -3.47 11.02 -13.71
N LEU A 46 -2.72 9.96 -13.44
CA LEU A 46 -2.60 8.83 -14.33
C LEU A 46 -3.84 7.95 -14.23
N GLU A 47 -4.48 7.71 -15.37
CA GLU A 47 -5.51 6.69 -15.52
C GLU A 47 -5.10 5.75 -16.64
N ALA A 48 -5.36 4.46 -16.43
CA ALA A 48 -5.03 3.39 -17.35
C ALA A 48 -6.32 2.73 -17.85
N ARG A 49 -6.35 2.36 -19.12
CA ARG A 49 -7.40 1.54 -19.68
C ARG A 49 -7.10 0.10 -19.35
N VAL A 50 -8.04 -0.56 -18.68
CA VAL A 50 -7.89 -1.91 -18.15
C VAL A 50 -8.66 -2.87 -19.06
N VAL A 51 -7.96 -3.88 -19.54
CA VAL A 51 -8.57 -5.05 -20.15
C VAL A 51 -8.74 -6.09 -19.03
N PRO A 52 -9.97 -6.49 -18.69
CA PRO A 52 -10.17 -7.53 -17.69
C PRO A 52 -9.51 -8.83 -18.15
N ASP A 53 -8.84 -9.52 -17.24
CA ASP A 53 -8.27 -10.83 -17.51
C ASP A 53 -9.11 -11.91 -16.82
N PHE A 54 -9.46 -12.92 -17.62
CA PHE A 54 -10.16 -14.20 -17.42
C PHE A 54 -11.18 -14.46 -16.28
N PHE A 55 -11.22 -13.74 -15.14
CA PHE A 55 -12.08 -14.12 -14.00
C PHE A 55 -12.82 -13.00 -13.26
N LEU A 56 -12.39 -11.73 -13.36
CA LEU A 56 -13.04 -10.64 -12.61
C LEU A 56 -13.62 -9.59 -13.56
N GLN A 57 -14.96 -9.56 -13.69
CA GLN A 57 -15.66 -8.38 -14.19
C GLN A 57 -15.48 -7.26 -13.17
N THR A 58 -14.40 -6.51 -13.30
CA THR A 58 -14.34 -5.22 -12.63
C THR A 58 -15.38 -4.31 -13.25
N GLY A 59 -16.08 -3.51 -12.43
CA GLY A 59 -17.06 -2.53 -12.93
C GLY A 59 -16.46 -1.45 -13.85
N TYR A 60 -15.16 -1.53 -14.16
CA TYR A 60 -14.45 -0.65 -15.09
C TYR A 60 -14.93 -0.82 -16.53
N SER A 61 -15.58 -1.94 -16.87
CA SER A 61 -16.23 -2.11 -18.17
C SER A 61 -17.27 -1.02 -18.47
N GLN A 62 -17.94 -0.47 -17.45
CA GLN A 62 -18.97 0.56 -17.59
C GLN A 62 -18.39 1.98 -17.76
N ASN A 63 -17.17 2.24 -17.28
CA ASN A 63 -16.48 3.54 -17.39
C ASN A 63 -15.56 3.63 -18.63
N GLY A 64 -15.89 2.92 -19.70
CA GLY A 64 -15.07 2.83 -20.91
C GLY A 64 -13.71 2.15 -20.69
N GLY A 65 -13.55 1.41 -19.59
CA GLY A 65 -12.33 0.70 -19.20
C GLY A 65 -11.30 1.53 -18.44
N TRP A 66 -11.54 2.80 -18.14
CA TRP A 66 -10.53 3.65 -17.49
C TRP A 66 -10.55 3.51 -15.96
N ALA A 67 -9.40 3.23 -15.37
CA ALA A 67 -9.19 3.12 -13.94
C ALA A 67 -8.11 4.11 -13.47
N PRO A 68 -8.35 4.88 -12.40
CA PRO A 68 -7.27 5.56 -11.69
C PRO A 68 -6.38 4.54 -10.99
N LEU A 69 -5.08 4.84 -10.92
CA LEU A 69 -4.11 4.00 -10.25
C LEU A 69 -3.84 4.50 -8.83
N CYS A 70 -3.79 3.59 -7.87
CA CYS A 70 -3.38 3.83 -6.50
C CYS A 70 -1.89 4.08 -6.42
N ASP A 71 -1.52 5.04 -5.58
CA ASP A 71 -0.15 5.22 -5.16
C ASP A 71 0.04 4.61 -3.77
N ASP A 72 0.14 3.28 -3.75
CA ASP A 72 0.35 2.46 -2.56
C ASP A 72 1.83 2.25 -2.22
N GLY A 73 2.71 3.03 -2.86
CA GLY A 73 4.16 2.90 -2.73
C GLY A 73 4.80 1.94 -3.73
N SER A 74 4.03 1.14 -4.47
CA SER A 74 4.57 0.27 -5.53
C SER A 74 4.90 1.05 -6.81
N PHE A 75 4.43 2.30 -6.92
CA PHE A 75 4.66 3.17 -8.07
C PHE A 75 5.83 4.14 -7.79
N ASP A 76 6.89 4.17 -8.59
CA ASP A 76 8.08 5.01 -8.37
C ASP A 76 8.36 6.03 -9.50
N ASP A 77 9.45 6.81 -9.37
CA ASP A 77 9.85 7.79 -10.38
C ASP A 77 10.38 7.12 -11.68
N GLN A 78 10.81 5.86 -11.64
CA GLN A 78 11.25 5.11 -12.83
C GLN A 78 10.05 4.65 -13.65
N GLN A 79 9.03 4.08 -13.01
CA GLN A 79 7.76 3.75 -13.64
C GLN A 79 7.07 5.00 -14.18
N ALA A 80 7.13 6.13 -13.44
CA ALA A 80 6.66 7.41 -13.95
C ALA A 80 7.33 7.81 -15.28
N LEU A 81 8.66 7.64 -15.40
CA LEU A 81 9.40 7.90 -16.62
C LEU A 81 8.95 6.98 -17.77
N VAL A 82 8.80 5.68 -17.50
CA VAL A 82 8.33 4.69 -18.50
C VAL A 82 6.94 5.09 -19.01
N PHE A 83 5.99 5.38 -18.12
CA PHE A 83 4.63 5.76 -18.50
C PHE A 83 4.59 7.07 -19.28
N CYS A 84 5.42 8.05 -18.91
CA CYS A 84 5.59 9.26 -19.71
C CYS A 84 6.14 8.97 -21.11
N LYS A 85 7.12 8.06 -21.25
CA LYS A 85 7.65 7.62 -22.56
C LYS A 85 6.60 6.94 -23.43
N ILE A 86 5.77 6.07 -22.84
CA ILE A 86 4.64 5.44 -23.54
C ILE A 86 3.68 6.49 -24.08
N MET A 87 3.43 7.56 -23.32
CA MET A 87 2.63 8.70 -23.76
C MET A 87 3.35 9.64 -24.75
N GLY A 88 4.62 9.37 -25.09
CA GLY A 88 5.40 10.09 -26.10
C GLY A 88 6.29 11.21 -25.55
N TYR A 89 6.44 11.34 -24.23
CA TYR A 89 7.34 12.30 -23.61
C TYR A 89 8.75 11.73 -23.40
N LYS A 90 9.76 12.59 -23.29
CA LYS A 90 11.15 12.14 -23.06
C LYS A 90 11.49 11.98 -21.59
N PHE A 91 10.82 12.75 -20.73
CA PHE A 91 11.07 12.81 -19.29
C PHE A 91 9.76 12.64 -18.52
N GLY A 92 9.86 12.07 -17.33
CA GLY A 92 8.74 11.80 -16.45
C GLY A 92 9.17 11.64 -15.01
N ARG A 93 8.29 12.00 -14.07
CA ARG A 93 8.42 11.75 -12.63
C ARG A 93 7.05 11.77 -11.96
N LYS A 94 6.94 11.19 -10.77
CA LYS A 94 5.77 11.34 -9.90
C LYS A 94 5.59 12.80 -9.50
N HIS A 95 4.33 13.22 -9.47
CA HIS A 95 3.93 14.57 -9.14
C HIS A 95 2.75 14.55 -8.18
N TYR A 96 2.96 15.03 -6.96
CA TYR A 96 1.89 15.13 -5.97
C TYR A 96 1.32 16.53 -5.92
N ARG A 97 -0.01 16.63 -5.98
CA ARG A 97 -0.75 17.86 -5.77
C ARG A 97 -2.21 17.52 -5.42
N ASN A 98 -2.73 18.12 -4.35
CA ASN A 98 -4.14 17.98 -3.97
C ASN A 98 -5.06 18.31 -5.15
N GLY A 99 -6.08 17.47 -5.36
CA GLY A 99 -7.00 17.55 -6.49
C GLY A 99 -6.49 16.94 -7.80
N ILE A 100 -5.20 16.54 -7.87
CA ILE A 100 -4.65 15.73 -8.96
C ILE A 100 -4.34 14.32 -8.44
N SER A 101 -3.52 14.22 -7.38
CA SER A 101 -3.15 12.96 -6.73
C SER A 101 -4.16 12.52 -5.67
N THR A 102 -5.32 13.17 -5.60
CA THR A 102 -6.47 12.79 -4.78
C THR A 102 -7.73 12.95 -5.63
N ASN A 103 -8.85 12.35 -5.20
CA ASN A 103 -10.15 12.71 -5.76
C ASN A 103 -10.38 14.21 -5.55
N GLY A 104 -10.93 14.89 -6.56
CA GLY A 104 -11.40 16.27 -6.39
C GLY A 104 -12.56 16.33 -5.41
N HIS A 105 -12.80 17.49 -4.79
CA HIS A 105 -13.99 17.69 -3.91
C HIS A 105 -15.31 17.44 -4.65
N ASP A 106 -15.29 17.70 -5.95
CA ASP A 106 -16.36 17.56 -6.93
C ASP A 106 -16.36 16.19 -7.63
N GLU A 107 -15.52 15.24 -7.18
CA GLU A 107 -15.47 13.88 -7.70
C GLU A 107 -16.07 12.92 -6.67
N PRO A 108 -17.21 12.26 -6.96
CA PRO A 108 -17.68 11.19 -6.11
C PRO A 108 -16.61 10.10 -6.04
N GLU A 109 -16.55 9.38 -4.92
CA GLU A 109 -15.57 8.31 -4.75
C GLU A 109 -15.62 7.36 -5.95
N PRO A 110 -14.48 7.12 -6.64
CA PRO A 110 -14.47 6.37 -7.89
C PRO A 110 -15.04 4.98 -7.63
N ARG A 111 -16.09 4.65 -8.39
CA ARG A 111 -16.66 3.31 -8.47
C ARG A 111 -16.42 2.81 -9.89
N PRO A 112 -15.62 1.75 -10.09
CA PRO A 112 -14.98 0.91 -9.06
C PRO A 112 -13.81 1.58 -8.34
N SER A 113 -13.43 1.00 -7.20
CA SER A 113 -12.27 1.42 -6.40
C SER A 113 -10.98 1.40 -7.22
N PRO A 114 -10.11 2.42 -7.11
CA PRO A 114 -8.86 2.51 -7.88
C PRO A 114 -8.02 1.24 -7.76
N LEU A 115 -7.27 0.92 -8.82
CA LEU A 115 -6.44 -0.28 -8.88
C LEU A 115 -5.00 0.05 -8.49
N GLY A 116 -4.28 -0.86 -7.84
CA GLY A 116 -2.90 -0.61 -7.43
C GLY A 116 -2.00 -1.81 -7.63
N HIS A 117 -0.88 -1.80 -6.90
CA HIS A 117 0.19 -2.80 -6.99
C HIS A 117 0.61 -3.02 -8.44
N LEU A 118 0.90 -1.93 -9.15
CA LEU A 118 1.25 -2.00 -10.56
C LEU A 118 2.57 -2.78 -10.74
N THR A 119 2.49 -3.89 -11.47
CA THR A 119 3.67 -4.67 -11.85
C THR A 119 3.81 -4.69 -13.36
N CYS A 120 4.92 -4.16 -13.88
CA CYS A 120 5.22 -4.15 -15.31
C CYS A 120 6.51 -4.93 -15.55
N ASN A 121 6.44 -6.09 -16.23
CA ASN A 121 7.63 -6.83 -16.65
C ASN A 121 7.36 -7.70 -17.90
N PRO A 122 8.39 -8.00 -18.70
CA PRO A 122 8.28 -8.80 -19.91
C PRO A 122 8.14 -10.30 -19.57
N LEU A 123 6.89 -10.73 -19.65
CA LEU A 123 6.43 -11.97 -20.30
C LEU A 123 6.70 -13.37 -19.77
N ASP A 124 7.61 -13.67 -18.83
CA ASP A 124 7.98 -15.11 -18.65
C ASP A 124 8.06 -15.68 -17.23
N GLN A 125 7.30 -15.15 -16.27
CA GLN A 125 7.24 -15.76 -14.94
C GLN A 125 5.84 -16.02 -14.43
N SER A 126 5.70 -17.21 -13.84
CA SER A 126 4.55 -17.69 -13.10
C SER A 126 4.18 -16.69 -12.00
N TRP A 127 3.09 -15.95 -12.22
CA TRP A 127 2.60 -14.96 -11.28
C TRP A 127 1.93 -15.66 -10.08
N PRO A 128 2.36 -15.38 -8.84
CA PRO A 128 1.81 -16.02 -7.63
C PRO A 128 0.43 -15.47 -7.22
N SER A 129 -0.05 -14.42 -7.90
CA SER A 129 -1.33 -13.77 -7.59
C SER A 129 -2.13 -13.54 -8.86
N PHE A 130 -3.45 -13.70 -8.79
CA PHE A 130 -4.35 -13.49 -9.92
C PHE A 130 -4.51 -11.99 -10.18
N PRO A 131 -3.97 -11.45 -11.28
CA PRO A 131 -4.16 -10.04 -11.61
C PRO A 131 -5.65 -9.78 -11.86
N VAL A 132 -6.12 -8.62 -11.43
CA VAL A 132 -7.49 -8.16 -11.64
C VAL A 132 -7.70 -7.73 -13.10
N GLY A 133 -6.62 -7.31 -13.74
CA GLY A 133 -6.60 -6.98 -15.15
C GLY A 133 -5.22 -6.55 -15.60
N LYS A 134 -5.13 -6.24 -16.88
CA LYS A 134 -3.92 -5.71 -17.50
C LYS A 134 -4.18 -4.35 -18.12
N ILE A 135 -3.17 -3.51 -18.18
CA ILE A 135 -3.25 -2.25 -18.92
C ILE A 135 -3.27 -2.56 -20.42
N ASP A 136 -4.18 -1.92 -21.16
CA ASP A 136 -4.35 -1.96 -22.62
C ASP A 136 -3.18 -1.25 -23.34
N LEU A 137 -1.97 -1.79 -23.18
CA LEU A 137 -0.78 -1.33 -23.88
C LEU A 137 -0.68 -2.03 -25.25
N PRO A 138 -0.19 -1.33 -26.30
CA PRO A 138 0.04 -1.96 -27.59
C PRO A 138 1.16 -3.01 -27.48
N ASP A 139 0.97 -4.14 -28.19
CA ASP A 139 1.93 -5.26 -28.20
C ASP A 139 3.35 -4.84 -28.66
N SER A 140 3.47 -3.75 -29.42
CA SER A 140 4.75 -3.22 -29.89
C SER A 140 5.67 -2.68 -28.80
N LEU A 141 5.16 -2.49 -27.57
CA LEU A 141 5.97 -2.05 -26.43
C LEU A 141 6.69 -3.20 -25.72
N ASP A 142 6.41 -4.46 -26.08
CA ASP A 142 6.96 -5.67 -25.44
C ASP A 142 6.93 -5.62 -23.90
N MET A 143 5.86 -5.05 -23.37
CA MET A 143 5.69 -4.82 -21.93
C MET A 143 4.24 -5.08 -21.57
N LYS A 144 4.03 -5.92 -20.56
CA LYS A 144 2.72 -6.14 -19.94
C LYS A 144 2.73 -5.55 -18.55
N CYS A 145 1.71 -4.76 -18.25
CA CYS A 145 1.48 -4.20 -16.94
C CYS A 145 0.22 -4.82 -16.35
N LEU A 146 0.37 -5.49 -15.22
CA LEU A 146 -0.69 -6.13 -14.46
C LEU A 146 -1.10 -5.23 -13.29
N LEU A 147 -2.39 -5.30 -12.96
CA LEU A 147 -3.02 -4.55 -11.89
C LEU A 147 -3.64 -5.53 -10.90
N PHE A 148 -3.54 -5.23 -9.62
CA PHE A 148 -4.13 -6.03 -8.55
C PHE A 148 -5.12 -5.19 -7.75
N VAL A 149 -5.93 -5.87 -6.94
CA VAL A 149 -6.75 -5.17 -5.95
C VAL A 149 -5.77 -4.59 -4.95
N SER A 150 -5.78 -3.27 -4.82
CA SER A 150 -5.05 -2.57 -3.79
C SER A 150 -6.03 -1.76 -2.98
N SER A 151 -5.87 -1.78 -1.67
CA SER A 151 -6.55 -0.80 -0.85
C SER A 151 -5.87 0.55 -1.09
N CYS A 152 -6.57 1.43 -1.79
CA CYS A 152 -6.17 2.83 -1.99
C CYS A 152 -6.28 3.62 -0.68
N ALA A 153 -5.62 3.15 0.37
CA ALA A 153 -5.56 3.81 1.65
C ALA A 153 -5.09 5.26 1.43
N GLY A 154 -5.84 6.22 1.98
CA GLY A 154 -5.52 7.65 1.88
C GLY A 154 -5.94 8.32 0.59
N ARG A 155 -6.64 7.60 -0.31
CA ARG A 155 -7.15 8.14 -1.57
C ARG A 155 -6.04 8.79 -2.41
N ARG A 156 -4.79 8.32 -2.27
CA ARG A 156 -3.67 8.79 -3.07
C ARG A 156 -3.65 8.06 -4.40
N LEU A 157 -3.77 8.85 -5.45
CA LEU A 157 -3.76 8.39 -6.82
C LEU A 157 -2.44 8.78 -7.47
N VAL A 158 -1.95 7.92 -8.35
CA VAL A 158 -0.75 8.19 -9.12
C VAL A 158 -0.99 9.42 -9.99
N ALA A 159 -0.08 10.37 -9.90
CA ALA A 159 -0.07 11.55 -10.74
C ALA A 159 1.35 11.80 -11.26
N LEU A 160 1.42 12.24 -12.51
CA LEU A 160 2.66 12.35 -13.26
C LEU A 160 2.92 13.80 -13.69
N GLN A 161 4.19 14.10 -13.83
CA GLN A 161 4.69 15.25 -14.58
C GLN A 161 5.57 14.73 -15.73
N CYS A 162 5.05 14.78 -16.93
CA CYS A 162 5.74 14.44 -18.17
C CYS A 162 6.20 15.69 -18.92
N SER A 163 7.33 15.59 -19.62
CA SER A 163 7.86 16.68 -20.44
C SER A 163 8.75 16.19 -21.58
N ASP A 164 8.80 16.95 -22.67
CA ASP A 164 9.79 16.77 -23.74
C ASP A 164 11.14 17.41 -23.41
N LYS A 165 11.18 18.25 -22.37
CA LYS A 165 12.38 18.92 -21.87
C LYS A 165 12.81 18.29 -20.54
N PRO A 166 14.11 18.31 -20.21
CA PRO A 166 14.59 17.87 -18.91
C PRO A 166 13.80 18.56 -17.79
N LEU A 167 13.27 17.77 -16.86
CA LEU A 167 12.58 18.30 -15.71
C LEU A 167 13.60 18.94 -14.78
N LYS A 168 13.28 20.13 -14.25
CA LYS A 168 14.10 20.75 -13.20
C LYS A 168 14.27 19.74 -12.05
N PRO A 169 15.50 19.52 -11.54
CA PRO A 169 15.70 18.67 -10.37
C PRO A 169 14.68 19.03 -9.29
N LYS A 170 14.06 18.03 -8.65
CA LYS A 170 13.34 18.32 -7.41
C LYS A 170 14.38 18.97 -6.48
N PRO A 171 14.03 20.04 -5.73
CA PRO A 171 14.86 20.43 -4.60
C PRO A 171 15.23 19.16 -3.85
N PRO A 172 16.50 18.96 -3.46
CA PRO A 172 16.84 17.79 -2.67
C PRO A 172 15.83 17.74 -1.53
N PRO A 173 15.17 16.58 -1.32
CA PRO A 173 14.28 16.47 -0.18
C PRO A 173 15.05 16.98 1.03
N PRO A 174 14.39 17.72 1.95
CA PRO A 174 15.03 18.01 3.24
C PRO A 174 15.66 16.70 3.69
N PRO A 175 16.95 16.69 4.09
CA PRO A 175 17.66 15.45 4.36
C PRO A 175 16.74 14.61 5.22
N SER A 176 16.27 13.48 4.66
CA SER A 176 15.34 12.62 5.37
C SER A 176 15.99 12.39 6.73
N PRO A 177 15.26 12.60 7.85
CA PRO A 177 15.77 12.17 9.14
C PRO A 177 16.35 10.77 8.91
N PRO A 178 17.60 10.50 9.31
CA PRO A 178 18.23 9.23 9.01
C PRO A 178 17.24 8.15 9.40
N THR A 179 16.77 7.37 8.41
CA THR A 179 15.77 6.35 8.64
C THR A 179 16.38 5.50 9.75
N PRO A 180 15.80 5.48 10.96
CA PRO A 180 16.38 4.70 12.02
C PRO A 180 16.42 3.28 11.46
N ARG A 181 17.53 2.59 11.66
CA ARG A 181 17.61 1.17 11.33
C ARG A 181 16.69 0.42 12.28
N MET A 182 15.39 0.44 11.97
CA MET A 182 14.31 -0.15 12.76
C MET A 182 14.27 -1.66 12.62
N ARG A 183 15.14 -2.25 11.77
CA ARG A 183 15.37 -3.69 11.70
C ARG A 183 15.63 -4.29 13.09
N HIS A 184 16.38 -3.59 13.94
CA HIS A 184 16.69 -4.06 15.29
C HIS A 184 15.52 -3.92 16.28
N ALA A 185 14.40 -3.32 15.87
CA ALA A 185 13.21 -3.14 16.70
C ALA A 185 12.11 -4.18 16.41
N ILE A 186 12.40 -5.17 15.56
CA ILE A 186 11.50 -6.29 15.27
C ILE A 186 12.31 -7.60 15.28
N LYS A 187 11.69 -8.67 15.78
CA LYS A 187 12.15 -10.04 15.56
C LYS A 187 11.03 -10.84 14.92
N MET A 188 11.45 -11.74 14.03
CA MET A 188 10.61 -12.81 13.53
C MET A 188 11.19 -14.12 14.03
N ILE A 189 10.38 -14.87 14.75
CA ILE A 189 10.80 -16.09 15.41
C ILE A 189 9.94 -17.22 14.85
N PRO A 190 10.54 -18.30 14.32
CA PRO A 190 9.80 -19.49 13.93
C PRO A 190 8.88 -19.96 15.07
N LEU A 191 7.66 -20.36 14.74
CA LEU A 191 6.75 -20.89 15.75
C LEU A 191 7.36 -22.12 16.43
N GLU A 192 7.35 -22.10 17.76
CA GLU A 192 7.71 -23.23 18.60
C GLU A 192 6.71 -24.40 18.46
N ASP A 193 7.13 -25.64 18.76
CA ASP A 193 6.34 -26.86 18.52
C ASP A 193 4.93 -26.82 19.15
N ASN A 194 4.80 -26.21 20.34
CA ASN A 194 3.50 -26.07 21.02
C ASN A 194 2.56 -25.07 20.34
N LEU A 195 3.10 -24.09 19.62
CA LEU A 195 2.30 -23.19 18.80
C LEU A 195 1.98 -23.82 17.44
N LEU A 196 2.93 -24.57 16.87
CA LEU A 196 2.73 -25.32 15.61
C LEU A 196 1.65 -26.39 15.75
N ALA A 197 1.57 -27.10 16.87
CA ALA A 197 0.52 -28.10 17.10
C ALA A 197 -0.90 -27.50 17.07
N ALA A 198 -1.02 -26.22 17.45
CA ALA A 198 -2.28 -25.48 17.37
C ALA A 198 -2.53 -24.89 15.97
N TRP A 199 -1.52 -24.85 15.11
CA TRP A 199 -1.59 -24.28 13.76
C TRP A 199 -1.86 -25.37 12.72
N GLN A 200 -2.91 -25.19 11.92
CA GLN A 200 -3.23 -26.10 10.81
C GLN A 200 -2.78 -25.49 9.48
N PRO A 201 -1.77 -26.07 8.78
CA PRO A 201 -1.31 -25.54 7.50
C PRO A 201 -2.44 -25.53 6.48
N SER A 202 -2.75 -24.34 5.99
CA SER A 202 -3.69 -24.14 4.88
C SER A 202 -2.94 -24.27 3.54
N GLY A 203 -2.51 -25.50 3.19
CA GLY A 203 -2.00 -25.82 1.85
C GLY A 203 -0.47 -25.85 1.67
N LEU A 204 -0.06 -25.98 0.41
CA LEU A 204 1.32 -26.22 -0.09
C LEU A 204 2.23 -24.98 -0.02
N LEU A 205 2.30 -24.30 1.13
CA LEU A 205 3.19 -23.14 1.30
C LEU A 205 4.55 -23.58 1.84
N PHE A 206 5.62 -23.05 1.23
CA PHE A 206 7.02 -23.34 1.57
C PHE A 206 7.58 -22.42 2.66
N SER A 207 6.77 -21.49 3.20
CA SER A 207 7.23 -20.54 4.22
C SER A 207 6.87 -21.00 5.63
N GLU A 208 7.85 -20.90 6.52
CA GLU A 208 7.67 -21.18 7.94
C GLU A 208 6.84 -20.07 8.59
N PRO A 209 5.83 -20.40 9.41
CA PRO A 209 5.09 -19.41 10.16
C PRO A 209 5.99 -18.80 11.25
N LEU A 210 5.92 -17.47 11.37
CA LEU A 210 6.74 -16.67 12.25
C LEU A 210 5.83 -15.92 13.22
N ARG A 211 6.14 -15.97 14.52
CA ARG A 211 5.61 -15.00 15.49
C ARG A 211 6.47 -13.74 15.46
N ILE A 212 5.84 -12.61 15.73
CA ILE A 212 6.47 -11.30 15.70
C ILE A 212 6.66 -10.78 17.12
N GLU A 213 7.87 -10.32 17.44
CA GLU A 213 8.14 -9.53 18.63
C GLU A 213 8.58 -8.12 18.25
N LEU A 214 8.12 -7.14 19.03
CA LEU A 214 8.48 -5.74 18.88
C LEU A 214 9.30 -5.27 20.07
N LEU A 215 10.33 -4.47 19.80
CA LEU A 215 10.99 -3.70 20.83
C LEU A 215 10.14 -2.46 21.14
N VAL A 216 9.58 -2.42 22.36
CA VAL A 216 8.70 -1.34 22.83
C VAL A 216 9.30 -0.63 24.03
N ASN A 217 9.02 0.66 24.18
CA ASN A 217 9.45 1.45 25.34
C ASN A 217 8.35 1.43 26.41
N THR A 218 8.71 1.03 27.64
CA THR A 218 7.79 0.86 28.78
C THR A 218 7.33 2.18 29.42
N SER A 219 7.96 3.30 29.09
CA SER A 219 7.64 4.61 29.69
C SER A 219 6.33 5.26 29.20
N THR A 220 5.68 4.69 28.18
CA THR A 220 4.49 5.27 27.54
C THR A 220 3.15 4.65 27.96
N SER A 221 3.13 3.74 28.94
CA SER A 221 1.99 2.86 29.25
C SER A 221 0.77 3.52 29.92
N THR A 222 0.69 4.85 30.05
CA THR A 222 -0.42 5.51 30.76
C THR A 222 -1.20 6.59 30.01
N SER A 223 -0.97 6.85 28.72
CA SER A 223 -1.77 7.85 27.99
C SER A 223 -2.62 7.25 26.87
N THR A 224 -3.92 7.21 27.13
CA THR A 224 -5.00 7.13 26.13
C THR A 224 -4.71 8.01 24.91
N SER A 225 -4.68 7.37 23.73
CA SER A 225 -4.86 7.98 22.41
C SER A 225 -4.14 9.31 22.15
N SER A 226 -2.80 9.31 22.04
CA SER A 226 -2.13 10.37 21.29
C SER A 226 -2.10 9.99 19.81
N SER A 227 -2.83 10.74 18.99
CA SER A 227 -2.73 10.68 17.53
C SER A 227 -1.29 11.03 17.14
N TYR A 228 -0.46 10.02 16.84
CA TYR A 228 0.89 10.23 16.38
C TYR A 228 0.85 10.90 14.99
N GLY A 229 1.24 12.17 14.94
CA GLY A 229 1.58 12.85 13.69
C GLY A 229 2.70 12.11 12.94
N ALA A 230 2.91 12.46 11.68
CA ALA A 230 3.84 11.79 10.76
C ALA A 230 5.33 11.76 11.22
N ASP A 231 5.65 12.35 12.38
CA ASP A 231 6.98 12.45 12.97
C ASP A 231 7.28 11.37 14.04
N GLY A 232 6.50 10.28 14.09
CA GLY A 232 6.59 9.20 15.09
C GLY A 232 7.91 8.41 15.16
N VAL A 233 8.94 8.85 14.45
CA VAL A 233 10.31 8.30 14.49
C VAL A 233 11.06 8.75 15.76
N ASP A 234 10.75 9.93 16.28
CA ASP A 234 11.49 10.51 17.42
C ASP A 234 11.00 10.02 18.79
N ALA A 235 9.89 9.30 18.88
CA ALA A 235 9.28 8.94 20.18
C ALA A 235 9.95 7.76 20.88
N VAL A 236 10.58 6.83 20.14
CA VAL A 236 11.41 5.77 20.76
C VAL A 236 12.79 6.32 21.13
N ALA A 237 13.28 7.35 20.43
CA ALA A 237 14.58 7.97 20.67
C ALA A 237 14.58 9.09 21.73
N ASN A 238 13.45 9.80 21.92
CA ASN A 238 13.37 10.99 22.78
C ASN A 238 12.38 10.89 23.95
N SER A 239 11.84 9.71 24.25
CA SER A 239 11.12 9.48 25.51
C SER A 239 12.11 9.41 26.68
N LYS A 240 11.70 9.86 27.88
CA LYS A 240 12.44 9.63 29.14
C LYS A 240 12.85 8.14 29.22
N PRO A 241 14.00 7.79 29.83
CA PRO A 241 14.58 6.45 29.72
C PRO A 241 13.70 5.40 30.41
N GLY A 242 12.68 4.92 29.69
CA GLY A 242 12.04 3.65 29.95
C GLY A 242 12.93 2.54 29.42
N VAL A 243 12.89 1.40 30.09
CA VAL A 243 13.63 0.21 29.65
C VAL A 243 12.93 -0.31 28.39
N ALA A 244 13.67 -0.47 27.31
CA ALA A 244 13.17 -1.11 26.11
C ALA A 244 13.03 -2.62 26.36
N VAL A 245 11.87 -3.19 26.03
CA VAL A 245 11.54 -4.59 26.26
C VAL A 245 11.00 -5.23 24.98
N TRP A 246 11.23 -6.54 24.82
CA TRP A 246 10.61 -7.32 23.75
C TRP A 246 9.20 -7.72 24.17
N ALA A 247 8.24 -7.43 23.29
CA ALA A 247 6.83 -7.73 23.49
C ALA A 247 6.29 -8.55 22.31
N PRO A 248 5.64 -9.70 22.53
CA PRO A 248 4.97 -10.44 21.47
C PRO A 248 3.81 -9.61 20.90
N LEU A 249 3.57 -9.77 19.60
CA LEU A 249 2.50 -9.08 18.91
C LEU A 249 1.16 -9.83 19.10
N CYS A 250 0.18 -9.14 19.67
CA CYS A 250 -1.18 -9.60 19.91
C CYS A 250 -2.11 -9.31 18.74
N VAL A 251 -3.17 -10.11 18.65
CA VAL A 251 -4.33 -9.83 17.79
C VAL A 251 -5.41 -9.13 18.60
N SER A 252 -5.86 -7.96 18.15
CA SER A 252 -7.00 -7.27 18.76
C SER A 252 -8.33 -7.99 18.47
N ALA A 253 -9.37 -7.72 19.26
CA ALA A 253 -10.68 -8.34 19.04
C ALA A 253 -11.26 -8.07 17.64
N SER A 254 -11.09 -6.86 17.10
CA SER A 254 -11.55 -6.51 15.75
C SER A 254 -10.78 -7.26 14.67
N GLN A 255 -9.45 -7.41 14.83
CA GLN A 255 -8.62 -8.19 13.90
C GLN A 255 -8.97 -9.67 13.94
N ALA A 256 -9.21 -10.23 15.13
CA ALA A 256 -9.62 -11.62 15.29
C ALA A 256 -10.95 -11.90 14.59
N GLU A 257 -11.91 -10.98 14.69
CA GLU A 257 -13.20 -11.10 14.00
C GLU A 257 -13.06 -10.96 12.48
N ALA A 258 -12.23 -10.03 12.00
CA ALA A 258 -11.95 -9.87 10.57
C ALA A 258 -11.36 -11.14 9.96
N LEU A 259 -10.46 -11.82 10.68
CA LEU A 259 -9.85 -13.08 10.25
C LEU A 259 -10.87 -14.23 10.18
N LYS A 260 -11.84 -14.30 11.11
CA LYS A 260 -12.90 -15.31 11.08
C LYS A 260 -13.84 -15.16 9.90
N LEU A 261 -14.23 -13.93 9.56
CA LEU A 261 -15.28 -13.68 8.57
C LEU A 261 -14.83 -13.84 7.12
N LEU A 262 -13.59 -13.43 6.82
CA LEU A 262 -13.13 -13.30 5.44
C LEU A 262 -11.91 -14.17 5.11
N GLY A 263 -11.35 -14.88 6.10
CA GLY A 263 -10.08 -15.60 5.95
C GLY A 263 -8.87 -14.70 5.62
N SER A 264 -9.09 -13.39 5.52
CA SER A 264 -8.07 -12.35 5.33
C SER A 264 -8.65 -11.02 5.77
N GLY A 265 -7.94 -10.30 6.63
CA GLY A 265 -8.32 -8.96 7.09
C GLY A 265 -7.33 -7.97 6.52
N GLN A 266 -7.79 -6.97 5.75
CA GLN A 266 -6.90 -5.99 5.11
C GLN A 266 -5.93 -5.33 6.11
N GLU A 267 -6.38 -5.07 7.34
CA GLU A 267 -5.53 -4.53 8.41
C GLU A 267 -4.45 -5.53 8.86
N VAL A 268 -4.82 -6.81 9.01
CA VAL A 268 -3.91 -7.89 9.43
C VAL A 268 -2.86 -8.15 8.36
N GLN A 269 -3.27 -8.13 7.10
CA GLN A 269 -2.39 -8.26 5.94
C GLN A 269 -1.37 -7.11 5.87
N VAL A 270 -1.78 -5.88 6.18
CA VAL A 270 -0.85 -4.74 6.25
C VAL A 270 0.16 -4.93 7.39
N ILE A 271 -0.26 -5.42 8.55
CA ILE A 271 0.62 -5.70 9.69
C ILE A 271 1.65 -6.76 9.29
N ALA A 272 1.22 -7.87 8.69
CA ALA A 272 2.12 -8.92 8.21
C ALA A 272 3.13 -8.37 7.20
N ASN A 273 2.66 -7.63 6.20
CA ASN A 273 3.53 -7.09 5.16
C ASN A 273 4.54 -6.07 5.71
N THR A 274 4.09 -5.15 6.57
CA THR A 274 4.96 -4.16 7.21
C THR A 274 6.02 -4.85 8.07
N SER A 275 5.64 -5.91 8.78
CA SER A 275 6.57 -6.69 9.60
C SER A 275 7.68 -7.28 8.75
N CYS A 276 7.34 -7.97 7.67
CA CYS A 276 8.32 -8.62 6.80
C CYS A 276 9.28 -7.61 6.16
N HIS A 277 8.75 -6.51 5.62
CA HIS A 277 9.57 -5.44 5.08
C HIS A 277 10.53 -4.85 6.12
N GLN A 278 10.08 -4.67 7.37
CA GLN A 278 10.92 -4.16 8.45
C GLN A 278 12.01 -5.15 8.86
N TYR A 279 11.69 -6.45 8.95
CA TYR A 279 12.61 -7.49 9.42
C TYR A 279 13.82 -7.69 8.49
N GLU A 280 13.57 -7.64 7.18
CA GLU A 280 14.60 -7.93 6.18
C GLU A 280 15.37 -6.68 5.75
N ASP A 281 14.93 -5.49 6.20
CA ASP A 281 15.49 -4.19 5.77
C ASP A 281 15.60 -4.12 4.23
N PHE A 282 14.67 -4.81 3.54
CA PHE A 282 14.85 -5.19 2.15
C PHE A 282 14.44 -4.00 1.28
N PRO A 283 15.37 -3.33 0.59
CA PRO A 283 14.97 -2.44 -0.47
C PRO A 283 14.35 -3.33 -1.55
N ASN A 284 13.05 -3.18 -1.80
CA ASN A 284 12.39 -3.86 -2.92
C ASN A 284 13.30 -3.72 -4.14
N SER A 285 13.86 -4.85 -4.60
CA SER A 285 14.68 -4.90 -5.80
C SER A 285 13.74 -5.16 -6.96
N TRP A 286 14.13 -4.80 -8.19
CA TRP A 286 13.22 -4.99 -9.32
C TRP A 286 12.94 -6.48 -9.64
N PHE A 287 13.75 -7.40 -9.09
CA PHE A 287 13.65 -8.86 -9.25
C PHE A 287 13.13 -9.57 -8.00
N SER A 288 12.96 -8.88 -6.88
CA SER A 288 12.57 -9.57 -5.65
C SER A 288 11.81 -8.63 -4.74
N TRP A 289 10.58 -9.01 -4.40
CA TRP A 289 9.82 -8.31 -3.40
C TRP A 289 9.41 -9.27 -2.28
N MET A 290 9.36 -8.72 -1.08
CA MET A 290 8.88 -9.44 0.08
C MET A 290 7.39 -9.25 0.22
N VAL A 291 6.67 -10.33 0.50
CA VAL A 291 5.26 -10.28 0.86
C VAL A 291 5.10 -10.94 2.21
N GLY A 292 4.68 -10.17 3.20
CA GLY A 292 4.12 -10.75 4.41
C GLY A 292 2.72 -11.27 4.14
N LYS A 293 2.37 -12.44 4.64
CA LYS A 293 0.99 -12.96 4.63
C LYS A 293 0.58 -13.23 6.07
N GLU A 294 -0.59 -12.75 6.45
CA GLU A 294 -1.16 -13.13 7.72
C GLU A 294 -1.42 -14.65 7.76
N GLN A 295 -1.25 -15.23 8.94
CA GLN A 295 -1.61 -16.61 9.20
C GLN A 295 -2.72 -16.66 10.25
N THR A 296 -3.37 -17.81 10.38
CA THR A 296 -4.31 -18.06 11.47
C THR A 296 -3.61 -17.77 12.81
N PRO A 297 -4.16 -16.86 13.65
CA PRO A 297 -3.62 -16.58 14.96
C PRO A 297 -3.55 -17.83 15.82
N VAL A 298 -2.53 -17.93 16.66
CA VAL A 298 -2.34 -19.08 17.56
C VAL A 298 -2.77 -18.72 18.98
N ASN A 299 -3.35 -19.68 19.69
CA ASN A 299 -3.67 -19.51 21.11
C ASN A 299 -2.39 -19.41 21.93
N ILE A 300 -2.36 -18.47 22.87
CA ILE A 300 -1.29 -18.37 23.85
C ILE A 300 -1.48 -19.51 24.86
N PRO A 301 -0.47 -20.37 25.07
CA PRO A 301 -0.53 -21.43 26.06
C PRO A 301 -0.81 -20.85 27.45
N THR A 302 -1.76 -21.42 28.20
CA THR A 302 -2.05 -20.99 29.58
C THR A 302 -1.19 -21.72 30.61
N ASP A 303 -0.68 -22.89 30.25
CA ASP A 303 0.09 -23.75 31.14
C ASP A 303 1.59 -23.56 30.86
N ALA A 304 2.38 -23.43 31.93
CA ALA A 304 3.82 -23.58 31.85
C ALA A 304 4.09 -25.02 31.41
N SER A 305 4.52 -25.18 30.16
CA SER A 305 4.65 -26.51 29.57
C SER A 305 5.65 -27.36 30.37
N PRO A 306 5.35 -28.64 30.66
CA PRO A 306 6.27 -29.49 31.42
C PRO A 306 7.62 -29.56 30.71
N SER A 307 8.66 -29.12 31.42
CA SER A 307 10.02 -28.84 30.95
C SER A 307 10.85 -30.07 30.52
N ASP A 308 10.21 -31.19 30.22
CA ASP A 308 10.88 -32.48 30.09
C ASP A 308 11.30 -32.83 28.65
N ASP A 309 10.86 -32.04 27.65
CA ASP A 309 11.23 -32.24 26.25
C ASP A 309 12.22 -31.18 25.74
N LYS A 310 13.20 -31.63 24.95
CA LYS A 310 14.35 -30.81 24.47
C LYS A 310 13.98 -29.74 23.44
N SER A 311 12.72 -29.62 23.05
CA SER A 311 12.25 -28.60 22.10
C SER A 311 12.05 -27.27 22.82
N PRO A 312 12.51 -26.13 22.28
CA PRO A 312 12.19 -24.82 22.82
C PRO A 312 10.68 -24.59 22.69
N MET A 313 9.97 -24.54 23.82
CA MET A 313 8.53 -24.25 23.86
C MET A 313 8.32 -22.77 24.13
N PHE A 314 7.29 -22.18 23.53
CA PHE A 314 6.91 -20.81 23.85
C PHE A 314 6.40 -20.72 25.29
N ASP A 315 7.04 -19.88 26.11
CA ASP A 315 6.66 -19.60 27.50
C ASP A 315 6.22 -18.14 27.66
N PRO A 316 4.91 -17.87 27.87
CA PRO A 316 4.40 -16.51 28.03
C PRO A 316 4.91 -15.84 29.31
N SER A 317 5.35 -16.59 30.33
CA SER A 317 5.81 -16.03 31.61
C SER A 317 7.14 -15.28 31.50
N LEU A 318 7.89 -15.51 30.41
CA LEU A 318 9.12 -14.78 30.10
C LEU A 318 8.86 -13.35 29.61
N TYR A 319 7.62 -13.02 29.26
CA TYR A 319 7.25 -11.69 28.75
C TYR A 319 6.52 -10.90 29.83
N THR A 320 7.03 -9.69 30.06
CA THR A 320 6.39 -8.72 30.97
C THR A 320 5.45 -7.77 30.25
N HIS A 321 5.51 -7.74 28.91
CA HIS A 321 4.77 -6.80 28.07
C HIS A 321 4.32 -7.46 26.78
N TRP A 322 3.21 -6.95 26.25
CA TRP A 322 2.53 -7.42 25.05
C TRP A 322 2.11 -6.22 24.21
N ALA A 323 2.22 -6.32 22.89
CA ALA A 323 1.96 -5.20 21.98
C ALA A 323 0.79 -5.52 21.05
N THR A 324 -0.14 -4.58 20.87
CA THR A 324 -1.26 -4.71 19.95
C THR A 324 -1.27 -3.52 18.99
N VAL A 325 -1.36 -3.77 17.69
CA VAL A 325 -1.64 -2.69 16.71
C VAL A 325 -3.13 -2.37 16.79
N VAL A 326 -3.47 -1.17 17.28
CA VAL A 326 -4.86 -0.72 17.46
C VAL A 326 -5.30 0.30 16.42
N GLY A 327 -4.41 0.68 15.51
CA GLY A 327 -4.71 1.59 14.42
C GLY A 327 -3.46 2.26 13.86
N GLY A 328 -3.65 3.48 13.35
CA GLY A 328 -2.61 4.27 12.69
C GLY A 328 -2.74 4.23 11.17
N ALA A 329 -2.18 5.24 10.51
CA ALA A 329 -2.15 5.29 9.06
C ALA A 329 -1.29 4.13 8.53
N VAL A 330 -1.93 3.23 7.79
CA VAL A 330 -1.32 2.07 7.11
C VAL A 330 -0.40 2.46 5.95
N GLU A 331 -0.47 3.70 5.47
CA GLU A 331 0.27 4.17 4.31
C GLU A 331 1.72 4.53 4.59
N GLY A 332 2.63 4.03 3.74
CA GLY A 332 4.02 4.48 3.69
C GLY A 332 4.81 4.23 4.97
N ARG A 333 4.33 3.33 5.83
CA ARG A 333 5.04 2.91 7.04
C ARG A 333 6.11 1.91 6.64
N LEU A 334 7.33 2.17 7.12
CA LEU A 334 8.48 1.29 6.96
C LEU A 334 8.68 0.39 8.18
N SER A 335 7.91 0.61 9.25
CA SER A 335 8.02 -0.16 10.49
C SER A 335 6.71 -0.17 11.29
N LEU A 336 6.46 -1.23 12.06
CA LEU A 336 5.32 -1.35 12.96
C LEU A 336 5.30 -0.28 14.06
N GLN A 337 6.46 0.25 14.47
CA GLN A 337 6.55 1.34 15.45
C GLN A 337 5.95 2.66 14.95
N GLN A 338 5.70 2.78 13.65
CA GLN A 338 5.00 3.94 13.09
C GLN A 338 3.47 3.76 13.08
N MET A 339 2.97 2.59 13.49
CA MET A 339 1.54 2.35 13.72
C MET A 339 1.15 2.75 15.14
N GLN A 340 -0.16 2.80 15.41
CA GLN A 340 -0.65 3.03 16.76
C GLN A 340 -0.57 1.72 17.54
N LEU A 341 0.43 1.63 18.41
CA LEU A 341 0.63 0.48 19.30
C LEU A 341 -0.01 0.74 20.66
N GLN A 342 -0.72 -0.24 21.18
CA GLN A 342 -1.10 -0.36 22.58
C GLN A 342 -0.19 -1.38 23.23
N VAL A 343 0.47 -1.02 24.35
CA VAL A 343 1.33 -1.94 25.10
C VAL A 343 0.65 -2.24 26.44
N SER A 344 0.54 -3.53 26.77
CA SER A 344 -0.06 -4.04 28.00
C SER A 344 0.97 -4.83 28.81
N THR A 345 0.81 -4.87 30.13
CA THR A 345 1.54 -5.79 31.01
C THR A 345 0.85 -7.14 31.17
N GLU A 346 -0.42 -7.22 30.77
CA GLU A 346 -1.19 -8.46 30.73
C GLU A 346 -1.10 -9.10 29.35
N PRO A 347 -1.18 -10.45 29.25
CA PRO A 347 -1.26 -11.15 27.96
C PRO A 347 -2.37 -10.61 27.06
N CYS A 348 -2.31 -10.97 25.77
CA CYS A 348 -3.28 -10.54 24.78
C CYS A 348 -4.72 -10.78 25.28
N GLU A 349 -5.56 -9.75 25.28
CA GLU A 349 -6.96 -9.81 25.75
C GLU A 349 -7.76 -10.93 25.05
N THR A 350 -7.43 -11.18 23.79
CA THR A 350 -8.05 -12.23 22.96
C THR A 350 -7.53 -13.64 23.27
N GLY A 351 -6.44 -13.76 24.01
CA GLY A 351 -5.66 -15.00 24.14
C GLY A 351 -4.94 -15.41 22.85
N LEU A 352 -4.91 -14.56 21.82
CA LEU A 352 -4.38 -14.88 20.50
C LEU A 352 -3.12 -14.07 20.18
N MET A 353 -2.11 -14.78 19.68
CA MET A 353 -0.87 -14.19 19.17
C MET A 353 -0.91 -14.07 17.65
N PHE A 354 -0.34 -12.97 17.14
CA PHE A 354 -0.25 -12.70 15.73
C PHE A 354 0.85 -13.54 15.07
N VAL A 355 0.54 -14.14 13.93
CA VAL A 355 1.46 -14.98 13.15
C VAL A 355 1.44 -14.51 11.70
N ALA A 356 2.60 -14.48 11.07
CA ALA A 356 2.75 -14.20 9.65
C ALA A 356 3.75 -15.14 8.99
N THR A 357 3.69 -15.27 7.68
CA THR A 357 4.80 -15.80 6.88
C THR A 357 5.38 -14.68 6.04
N CYS A 358 6.68 -14.74 5.76
CA CYS A 358 7.34 -13.83 4.82
C CYS A 358 7.78 -14.61 3.61
N ASP A 359 7.13 -14.35 2.47
CA ASP A 359 7.49 -14.93 1.19
C ASP A 359 8.40 -13.97 0.43
N THR A 360 9.54 -14.47 -0.03
CA THR A 360 10.33 -13.76 -1.04
C THR A 360 9.85 -14.19 -2.41
N LEU A 361 9.23 -13.28 -3.14
CA LEU A 361 8.82 -13.51 -4.51
C LEU A 361 9.93 -13.02 -5.43
N ILE A 362 10.57 -13.97 -6.12
CA ILE A 362 11.60 -13.68 -7.13
C ILE A 362 10.94 -13.62 -8.50
N VAL A 363 11.21 -12.52 -9.21
CA VAL A 363 10.84 -12.16 -10.59
C VAL A 363 12.14 -11.92 -11.39
#